data_AF-A0A2D6J0V5-F1
#
_entry.id   AF-A0A2D6J0V5-F1
#
_cell.length_a   1.000
_cell.length_b   1.000
_cell.length_c   1.000
_cell.angle_alpha   90.00
_cell.angle_beta   90.00
_cell.angle_gamma   90.00
#
_symmetry.space_group_name_H-M   'P 1'
#
loop_
_entity.id
_entity.type
_entity.pdbx_description
1 polymer ?
#
loop_
_entity_poly.entity_id
_entity_poly.type
_entity_poly.pdbx_seq_one_letter_code
_entity_poly.pdbx_strand_id
1 'polypeptide(L)'
;MEFKTKPLKLKRTIIDCDFDSLIEDINMAFIESNEKDKAAKQIDETIKSLRNGSLHLSGIDTRNIANYYPIIVTFQNWPLGPFVYDLIRRMVNTSGLLRQSYCAPVEIWSCEELEYIEAILTNDKISPLDIPSIIRDKLNSGYGNMNIYSFLWDKRHDMLKNNKYVTGKMDEMFEVIKNQSGLTE
;
A
#
# COMPACT_ATOMS: atom_id res chain seq x y z
N MET A 1 3.35 -46.69 -25.34
CA MET A 1 2.15 -45.82 -25.22
C MET A 1 2.67 -44.39 -25.16
N GLU A 2 2.69 -43.68 -26.29
CA GLU A 2 3.23 -42.32 -26.37
C GLU A 2 2.18 -41.29 -25.93
N PHE A 3 2.46 -40.56 -24.84
CA PHE A 3 1.66 -39.42 -24.43
C PHE A 3 1.97 -38.23 -25.35
N LYS A 4 1.12 -38.00 -26.35
CA LYS A 4 1.12 -36.75 -27.12
C LYS A 4 0.58 -35.61 -26.25
N THR A 5 1.47 -34.88 -25.59
CA THR A 5 1.11 -33.61 -24.94
C THR A 5 0.79 -32.58 -26.01
N LYS A 6 -0.51 -32.29 -26.21
CA LYS A 6 -0.95 -31.12 -26.98
C LYS A 6 -0.32 -29.88 -26.33
N PRO A 7 0.40 -29.02 -27.07
CA PRO A 7 0.91 -27.79 -26.50
C PRO A 7 -0.28 -26.94 -26.02
N LEU A 8 -0.28 -26.61 -24.73
CA LEU A 8 -1.20 -25.63 -24.16
C LEU A 8 -0.98 -24.32 -24.94
N LYS A 9 -1.95 -23.95 -25.79
CA LYS A 9 -2.01 -22.60 -26.36
C LYS A 9 -2.28 -21.65 -25.21
N LEU A 10 -1.22 -21.10 -24.62
CA LEU A 10 -1.31 -19.93 -23.75
C LEU A 10 -2.02 -18.84 -24.57
N LYS A 11 -3.31 -18.60 -24.30
CA LYS A 11 -3.96 -17.38 -24.74
C LYS A 11 -3.18 -16.27 -24.06
N ARG A 12 -2.35 -15.56 -24.84
CA ARG A 12 -1.72 -14.33 -24.41
C ARG A 12 -2.88 -13.35 -24.21
N THR A 13 -3.36 -13.20 -22.98
CA THR A 13 -4.24 -12.09 -22.64
C THR A 13 -3.39 -10.86 -22.85
N ILE A 14 -3.59 -10.20 -23.99
CA ILE A 14 -3.03 -8.88 -24.24
C ILE A 14 -3.83 -7.97 -23.33
N ILE A 15 -3.25 -7.60 -22.20
CA ILE A 15 -3.74 -6.48 -21.40
C ILE A 15 -3.31 -5.26 -22.23
N ASP A 16 -4.22 -4.75 -23.04
CA ASP A 16 -4.06 -3.49 -23.76
C ASP A 16 -4.27 -2.37 -22.74
N CYS A 17 -3.25 -2.14 -21.91
CA CYS A 17 -3.21 -1.01 -21.00
C CYS A 17 -2.61 0.14 -21.78
N ASP A 18 -3.43 1.15 -22.06
CA ASP A 18 -2.93 2.42 -22.57
C ASP A 18 -2.05 3.06 -21.50
N PHE A 19 -0.74 2.97 -21.69
CA PHE A 19 0.25 3.46 -20.75
C PHE A 19 0.20 4.99 -20.63
N ASP A 20 -0.21 5.68 -21.69
CA ASP A 20 -0.35 7.14 -21.68
C ASP A 20 -1.55 7.53 -20.82
N SER A 21 -2.69 6.82 -20.95
CA SER A 21 -3.84 6.97 -20.05
C SER A 21 -3.49 6.68 -18.58
N LEU A 22 -2.68 5.65 -18.31
CA LEU A 22 -2.21 5.36 -16.94
C LEU A 22 -1.33 6.49 -16.38
N ILE A 23 -0.43 7.05 -17.19
CA ILE A 23 0.39 8.19 -16.80
C ILE A 23 -0.49 9.40 -16.52
N GLU A 24 -1.51 9.65 -17.35
CA GLU A 24 -2.46 10.73 -17.16
C GLU A 24 -3.25 10.57 -15.86
N ASP A 25 -3.78 9.37 -15.57
CA ASP A 25 -4.48 9.06 -14.33
C ASP A 25 -3.58 9.25 -13.10
N ILE A 26 -2.32 8.80 -13.16
CA ILE A 26 -1.34 9.01 -12.08
C ILE A 26 -1.09 10.51 -11.89
N ASN A 27 -0.86 11.25 -12.97
CA ASN A 27 -0.64 12.69 -12.90
C ASN A 27 -1.86 13.40 -12.30
N MET A 28 -3.07 13.09 -12.77
CA MET A 28 -4.31 13.69 -12.28
C MET A 28 -4.60 13.36 -10.81
N ALA A 29 -4.30 12.13 -10.38
CA ALA A 29 -4.56 11.69 -9.01
C ALA A 29 -3.53 12.25 -8.01
N PHE A 30 -2.25 12.28 -8.40
CA PHE A 30 -1.15 12.50 -7.45
C PHE A 30 -0.42 13.84 -7.62
N ILE A 31 -0.32 14.40 -8.83
CA ILE A 31 0.68 15.44 -9.18
C ILE A 31 0.05 16.73 -9.74
N GLU A 32 -0.60 16.66 -10.91
CA GLU A 32 -1.06 17.81 -11.69
C GLU A 32 -2.57 17.71 -11.96
N SER A 33 -3.35 18.54 -11.27
CA SER A 33 -4.58 19.08 -11.84
C SER A 33 -4.86 20.46 -11.24
N ASN A 34 -5.64 21.28 -11.93
CA ASN A 34 -5.95 22.68 -11.62
C ASN A 34 -6.66 22.94 -10.27
N GLU A 35 -6.84 21.93 -9.42
CA GLU A 35 -7.51 22.02 -8.13
C GLU A 35 -6.54 21.86 -6.95
N LYS A 36 -6.86 22.50 -5.82
CA LYS A 36 -6.05 22.55 -4.59
C LYS A 36 -6.00 21.22 -3.81
N ASP A 37 -6.50 20.13 -4.40
CA ASP A 37 -6.79 18.86 -3.74
C ASP A 37 -6.00 17.67 -4.29
N LYS A 38 -4.66 17.75 -4.25
CA LYS A 38 -3.78 16.67 -4.76
C LYS A 38 -2.88 16.10 -3.68
N ALA A 39 -2.90 14.77 -3.54
CA ALA A 39 -2.34 14.09 -2.40
C ALA A 39 -0.83 14.32 -2.22
N ALA A 40 0.01 14.11 -3.24
CA ALA A 40 1.46 14.27 -3.08
C ALA A 40 1.86 15.74 -2.85
N LYS A 41 1.18 16.67 -3.51
CA LYS A 41 1.41 18.11 -3.35
C LYS A 41 0.98 18.60 -1.97
N GLN A 42 -0.20 18.21 -1.50
CA GLN A 42 -0.67 18.55 -0.16
C GLN A 42 0.28 18.03 0.92
N ILE A 43 0.78 16.80 0.78
CA ILE A 43 1.76 16.24 1.71
C ILE A 43 3.06 17.04 1.66
N ASP A 44 3.60 17.35 0.48
CA ASP A 44 4.84 18.13 0.34
C ASP A 44 4.72 19.54 0.94
N GLU A 45 3.61 20.24 0.68
CA GLU A 45 3.30 21.55 1.26
C GLU A 45 3.13 21.49 2.77
N THR A 46 2.50 20.43 3.29
CA THR A 46 2.34 20.18 4.73
C THR A 46 3.70 19.96 5.39
N ILE A 47 4.56 19.13 4.80
CA ILE A 47 5.93 18.88 5.30
C ILE A 47 6.74 20.17 5.31
N LYS A 48 6.67 20.98 4.23
CA LYS A 48 7.33 22.29 4.16
C LYS A 48 6.82 23.24 5.25
N SER A 49 5.51 23.25 5.49
CA SER A 49 4.86 24.07 6.52
C SER A 49 5.23 23.64 7.95
N LEU A 50 5.36 22.34 8.19
CA LEU A 50 5.87 21.81 9.47
C LEU A 50 7.33 22.22 9.71
N ARG A 51 8.16 22.13 8.67
CA ARG A 51 9.59 22.46 8.73
C ARG A 51 9.89 23.94 8.87
N ASN A 52 9.11 24.81 8.22
CA ASN A 52 9.29 26.26 8.32
C ASN A 52 8.60 26.86 9.56
N GLY A 53 7.83 26.05 10.30
CA GLY A 53 7.13 26.46 11.50
C GLY A 53 5.84 27.25 11.22
N SER A 54 5.28 27.20 10.01
CA SER A 54 3.94 27.77 9.76
C SER A 54 2.83 26.84 10.26
N LEU A 55 3.08 25.53 10.28
CA LEU A 55 2.20 24.52 10.85
C LEU A 55 2.81 23.91 12.12
N HIS A 56 2.02 23.81 13.19
CA HIS A 56 2.46 23.33 14.49
C HIS A 56 1.67 22.09 14.92
N LEU A 57 2.38 21.13 15.51
CA LEU A 57 1.78 19.97 16.18
C LEU A 57 2.01 20.10 17.68
N SER A 58 0.95 19.91 18.48
CA SER A 58 1.03 20.06 19.93
C SER A 58 2.06 19.10 20.53
N GLY A 59 2.98 19.62 21.34
CA GLY A 59 4.00 18.82 22.02
C GLY A 59 5.13 18.28 21.13
N ILE A 60 5.20 18.67 19.85
CA ILE A 60 6.23 18.19 18.90
C ILE A 60 6.96 19.40 18.30
N ASP A 61 8.29 19.40 18.36
CA ASP A 61 9.11 20.34 17.59
C ASP A 61 9.18 19.89 16.12
N THR A 62 8.23 20.36 15.33
CA THR A 62 8.03 19.99 13.92
C THR A 62 9.23 20.30 13.04
N ARG A 63 10.07 21.27 13.44
CA ARG A 63 11.30 21.64 12.72
C ARG A 63 12.38 20.57 12.83
N ASN A 64 12.35 19.79 13.91
CA ASN A 64 13.37 18.79 14.26
C ASN A 64 12.93 17.33 13.99
N ILE A 65 11.82 17.11 13.29
CA ILE A 65 11.41 15.77 12.85
C ILE A 65 12.53 15.14 12.00
N ALA A 66 13.02 13.96 12.32
CA ALA A 66 14.15 13.36 11.59
C ALA A 66 13.75 12.93 10.17
N ASN A 67 12.63 12.21 10.05
CA ASN A 67 12.16 11.64 8.80
C ASN A 67 10.65 11.79 8.66
N TYR A 68 10.19 12.03 7.44
CA TYR A 68 8.79 12.00 7.03
C TYR A 68 8.55 10.78 6.16
N TYR A 69 7.45 10.07 6.42
CA TYR A 69 7.02 8.89 5.66
C TYR A 69 5.71 9.24 4.96
N PRO A 70 5.75 9.77 3.72
CA PRO A 70 4.55 10.21 3.01
C PRO A 70 3.74 9.00 2.53
N ILE A 71 2.48 8.93 2.96
CA ILE A 71 1.54 7.86 2.63
C ILE A 71 0.30 8.50 2.00
N ILE A 72 -0.08 7.99 0.84
CA ILE A 72 -1.33 8.37 0.17
C ILE A 72 -2.31 7.23 0.31
N VAL A 73 -3.48 7.52 0.86
CA VAL A 73 -4.51 6.51 1.12
C VAL A 73 -5.56 6.56 0.01
N THR A 74 -5.84 5.41 -0.61
CA THR A 74 -6.88 5.23 -1.63
C THR A 74 -8.04 4.42 -1.08
N PHE A 75 -9.26 4.66 -1.57
CA PHE A 75 -10.44 3.90 -1.13
C PHE A 75 -10.38 2.41 -1.52
N GLN A 76 -9.83 2.13 -2.69
CA GLN A 76 -9.75 0.77 -3.23
C GLN A 76 -8.30 0.39 -3.51
N ASN A 77 -8.05 -0.92 -3.47
CA ASN A 77 -6.79 -1.49 -3.92
C ASN A 77 -6.58 -1.20 -5.40
N TRP A 78 -5.58 -0.37 -5.70
CA TRP A 78 -5.11 -0.22 -7.07
C TRP A 78 -4.26 -1.46 -7.40
N PRO A 79 -4.45 -2.10 -8.57
CA PRO A 79 -3.65 -3.25 -8.99
C PRO A 79 -2.25 -2.80 -9.43
N LEU A 80 -1.49 -2.22 -8.49
CA LEU A 80 -0.17 -1.66 -8.73
C LEU A 80 0.86 -2.77 -8.69
N GLY A 81 1.34 -3.17 -9.86
CA GLY A 81 2.53 -3.99 -9.98
C GLY A 81 3.79 -3.19 -9.58
N PRO A 82 4.93 -3.87 -9.35
CA PRO A 82 6.14 -3.20 -8.89
C PRO A 82 6.63 -2.07 -9.79
N PHE A 83 6.40 -2.22 -11.08
CA PHE A 83 6.72 -1.20 -12.08
C PHE A 83 5.90 0.09 -11.90
N VAL A 84 4.63 -0.01 -11.53
CA VAL A 84 3.75 1.16 -11.39
C VAL A 84 4.10 1.95 -10.12
N TYR A 85 4.44 1.27 -9.02
CA TYR A 85 4.95 1.92 -7.80
C TYR A 85 6.21 2.75 -8.09
N ASP A 86 7.16 2.14 -8.81
CA ASP A 86 8.39 2.81 -9.20
C ASP A 86 8.12 3.99 -10.14
N LEU A 87 7.20 3.83 -11.10
CA LEU A 87 6.75 4.90 -11.98
C LEU A 87 6.17 6.08 -11.20
N ILE A 88 5.24 5.84 -10.26
CA ILE A 88 4.63 6.90 -9.45
C ILE A 88 5.69 7.66 -8.65
N ARG A 89 6.60 6.94 -7.98
CA ARG A 89 7.68 7.57 -7.21
C ARG A 89 8.59 8.41 -8.09
N ARG A 90 8.94 7.92 -9.27
CA ARG A 90 9.71 8.69 -10.25
C ARG A 90 8.96 9.94 -10.67
N MET A 91 7.68 9.82 -11.03
CA MET A 91 6.85 10.95 -11.46
C MET A 91 6.74 12.03 -10.37
N VAL A 92 6.46 11.63 -9.12
CA VAL A 92 6.39 12.54 -7.96
C VAL A 92 7.73 13.24 -7.72
N ASN A 93 8.85 12.52 -7.83
CA ASN A 93 10.18 13.11 -7.66
C ASN A 93 10.51 14.08 -8.79
N THR A 94 10.23 13.71 -10.05
CA THR A 94 10.49 14.55 -11.23
C THR A 94 9.64 15.81 -11.29
N SER A 95 8.40 15.76 -10.77
CA SER A 95 7.55 16.95 -10.60
C SER A 95 8.00 17.83 -9.43
N GLY A 96 8.96 17.33 -8.65
CA GLY A 96 9.70 18.09 -7.69
C GLY A 96 9.17 18.07 -6.27
N LEU A 97 8.24 17.17 -6.02
CA LEU A 97 7.58 16.94 -4.75
C LEU A 97 8.31 15.83 -3.98
N LEU A 98 8.28 15.89 -2.64
CA LEU A 98 8.76 14.82 -1.75
C LEU A 98 10.20 14.35 -2.01
N ARG A 99 11.03 15.22 -2.60
CA ARG A 99 12.43 14.90 -2.99
C ARG A 99 13.47 15.16 -1.89
N GLN A 100 13.04 15.71 -0.76
CA GLN A 100 13.94 16.16 0.30
C GLN A 100 14.60 14.95 0.98
N SER A 101 15.84 15.07 1.44
CA SER A 101 16.60 13.95 2.02
C SER A 101 15.98 13.34 3.28
N TYR A 102 15.12 14.09 3.96
CA TYR A 102 14.37 13.65 5.12
C TYR A 102 12.99 13.07 4.77
N CYS A 103 12.64 12.94 3.50
CA CYS A 103 11.41 12.32 3.03
C CYS A 103 11.71 10.93 2.49
N ALA A 104 11.04 9.91 3.05
CA ALA A 104 11.04 8.58 2.46
C ALA A 104 10.29 8.61 1.11
N PRO A 105 10.51 7.62 0.22
CA PRO A 105 9.71 7.45 -0.98
C PRO A 105 8.22 7.38 -0.65
N VAL A 106 7.38 7.95 -1.51
CA VAL A 106 5.92 7.90 -1.33
C VAL A 106 5.41 6.46 -1.35
N GLU A 107 4.56 6.17 -0.38
CA GLU A 107 3.78 4.93 -0.28
C GLU A 107 2.33 5.22 -0.69
N ILE A 108 1.71 4.23 -1.33
CA ILE A 108 0.28 4.27 -1.67
C ILE A 108 -0.35 3.06 -1.00
N TRP A 109 -1.28 3.31 -0.09
CA TRP A 109 -1.99 2.27 0.62
C TRP A 109 -3.48 2.37 0.34
N SER A 110 -4.16 1.23 0.29
CA SER A 110 -5.63 1.24 0.30
C SER A 110 -6.20 1.25 1.72
N CYS A 111 -7.49 1.55 1.85
CA CYS A 111 -8.21 1.34 3.09
C CYS A 111 -8.13 -0.13 3.57
N GLU A 112 -8.19 -1.09 2.65
CA GLU A 112 -8.05 -2.51 2.99
C GLU A 112 -6.66 -2.78 3.61
N GLU A 113 -5.59 -2.23 3.02
CA GLU A 113 -4.24 -2.36 3.56
C GLU A 113 -4.08 -1.73 4.95
N LEU A 114 -4.76 -0.62 5.21
CA LEU A 114 -4.80 -0.01 6.53
C LEU A 114 -5.47 -0.91 7.58
N GLU A 115 -6.53 -1.63 7.21
CA GLU A 115 -7.18 -2.60 8.11
C GLU A 115 -6.22 -3.74 8.50
N TYR A 116 -5.41 -4.24 7.55
CA TYR A 116 -4.36 -5.23 7.85
C TYR A 116 -3.29 -4.65 8.78
N ILE A 117 -2.87 -3.42 8.56
CA ILE A 117 -1.88 -2.74 9.41
C ILE A 117 -2.44 -2.55 10.83
N GLU A 118 -3.69 -2.10 10.97
CA GLU A 118 -4.35 -1.94 12.26
C GLU A 118 -4.41 -3.27 13.02
N ALA A 119 -4.77 -4.36 12.34
CA ALA A 119 -4.82 -5.70 12.94
C ALA A 119 -3.44 -6.16 13.46
N ILE A 120 -2.35 -5.76 12.80
CA ILE A 120 -0.99 -6.05 13.27
C ILE A 120 -0.62 -5.15 14.45
N LEU A 121 -0.85 -3.84 14.35
CA LEU A 121 -0.45 -2.86 15.36
C LEU A 121 -1.20 -3.03 16.70
N THR A 122 -2.43 -3.55 16.67
CA THR A 122 -3.26 -3.78 17.87
C THR A 122 -3.03 -5.15 18.52
N ASN A 123 -2.10 -5.96 18.00
CA ASN A 123 -1.83 -7.28 18.54
C ASN A 123 -0.79 -7.20 19.67
N ASP A 124 -1.27 -7.29 20.92
CA ASP A 124 -0.48 -7.21 22.16
C ASP A 124 0.67 -8.24 22.28
N LYS A 125 0.68 -9.28 21.44
CA LYS A 125 1.77 -10.29 21.42
C LYS A 125 2.95 -9.87 20.55
N ILE A 126 2.80 -8.78 19.81
CA ILE A 126 3.83 -8.26 18.93
C ILE A 126 4.58 -7.16 19.70
N SER A 127 5.91 -7.16 19.63
CA SER A 127 6.73 -6.04 20.09
C SER A 127 6.15 -4.73 19.54
N PRO A 128 6.19 -3.59 20.24
CA PRO A 128 5.55 -2.36 19.79
C PRO A 128 6.11 -1.94 18.42
N LEU A 129 5.41 -2.37 17.37
CA LEU A 129 5.67 -1.95 16.01
C LEU A 129 4.99 -0.60 15.84
N ASP A 130 5.69 0.31 15.17
CA ASP A 130 5.11 1.55 14.71
C ASP A 130 5.13 1.60 13.18
N ILE A 131 4.28 2.45 12.62
CA ILE A 131 4.18 2.64 11.17
C ILE A 131 5.54 3.00 10.54
N PRO A 132 6.34 3.92 11.11
CA PRO A 132 7.68 4.22 10.59
C PRO A 132 8.60 3.01 10.47
N SER A 133 8.58 2.09 11.45
CA SER A 133 9.41 0.90 11.43
C SER A 133 8.94 -0.10 10.37
N ILE A 134 7.62 -0.28 10.22
CA ILE A 134 7.03 -1.12 9.15
C ILE A 134 7.46 -0.63 7.77
N ILE A 135 7.36 0.68 7.51
CA ILE A 135 7.75 1.26 6.22
C ILE A 135 9.25 1.11 6.01
N ARG A 136 10.06 1.38 7.04
CA ARG A 136 11.53 1.24 6.95
C ARG A 136 11.94 -0.20 6.65
N ASP A 137 11.34 -1.17 7.31
CA ASP A 137 11.61 -2.59 7.08
C ASP A 137 11.21 -3.00 5.66
N LYS A 138 10.06 -2.54 5.17
CA LYS A 138 9.64 -2.74 3.78
C LYS A 138 10.64 -2.16 2.79
N LEU A 139 11.03 -0.89 2.97
CA LEU A 139 11.96 -0.20 2.07
C LEU A 139 13.36 -0.82 2.06
N ASN A 140 13.81 -1.35 3.20
CA ASN A 140 15.10 -2.05 3.32
C ASN A 140 15.03 -3.52 2.91
N SER A 141 13.89 -3.99 2.42
CA SER A 141 13.68 -5.35 1.93
C SER A 141 13.54 -5.39 0.41
N GLY A 142 13.38 -6.59 -0.16
CA GLY A 142 13.02 -6.77 -1.57
C GLY A 142 11.62 -6.25 -1.97
N TYR A 143 10.82 -5.76 -1.02
CA TYR A 143 9.45 -5.28 -1.22
C TYR A 143 9.34 -3.77 -1.41
N GLY A 144 10.47 -3.06 -1.55
CA GLY A 144 10.48 -1.61 -1.65
C GLY A 144 9.51 -1.06 -2.69
N ASN A 145 9.36 -1.72 -3.85
CA ASN A 145 8.44 -1.31 -4.92
C ASN A 145 7.12 -2.10 -4.94
N MET A 146 6.79 -2.87 -3.91
CA MET A 146 5.53 -3.61 -3.84
C MET A 146 4.52 -2.87 -2.96
N ASN A 147 3.26 -3.30 -3.01
CA ASN A 147 2.27 -2.84 -2.05
C ASN A 147 2.61 -3.32 -0.63
N ILE A 148 2.09 -2.63 0.39
CA ILE A 148 2.42 -2.95 1.79
C ILE A 148 1.83 -4.31 2.18
N TYR A 149 0.68 -4.68 1.61
CA TYR A 149 0.09 -5.99 1.81
C TYR A 149 1.05 -7.14 1.50
N SER A 150 1.75 -7.10 0.35
CA SER A 150 2.67 -8.17 -0.06
C SER A 150 3.81 -8.35 0.93
N PHE A 151 4.33 -7.24 1.47
CA PHE A 151 5.36 -7.26 2.50
C PHE A 151 4.84 -7.84 3.82
N LEU A 152 3.69 -7.36 4.28
CA LEU A 152 3.08 -7.80 5.54
C LEU A 152 2.67 -9.27 5.45
N TRP A 153 2.11 -9.70 4.34
CA TRP A 153 1.78 -11.09 4.11
C TRP A 153 3.04 -11.96 4.17
N ASP A 154 4.09 -11.66 3.39
CA ASP A 154 5.32 -12.46 3.43
C ASP A 154 5.97 -12.51 4.81
N LYS A 155 6.07 -11.38 5.51
CA LYS A 155 6.85 -11.25 6.75
C LYS A 155 6.07 -11.48 8.03
N ARG A 156 4.74 -11.41 7.99
CA ARG A 156 3.88 -11.27 9.17
C ARG A 156 2.49 -11.92 9.00
N HIS A 157 2.20 -12.69 7.94
CA HIS A 157 0.87 -13.30 7.77
C HIS A 157 0.48 -14.24 8.91
N ASP A 158 1.45 -14.91 9.52
CA ASP A 158 1.29 -15.75 10.72
C ASP A 158 0.84 -14.95 11.95
N MET A 159 1.02 -13.63 11.91
CA MET A 159 0.65 -12.69 12.97
C MET A 159 -0.72 -12.04 12.75
N LEU A 160 -1.33 -12.21 11.57
CA LEU A 160 -2.66 -11.72 11.26
C LEU A 160 -3.70 -12.57 12.00
N LYS A 161 -4.36 -11.98 13.00
CA LYS A 161 -5.60 -12.53 13.55
C LYS A 161 -6.77 -11.75 13.00
N ASN A 162 -7.65 -12.45 12.29
CA ASN A 162 -8.94 -11.91 11.92
C ASN A 162 -9.64 -11.38 13.18
N ASN A 163 -10.26 -10.20 13.06
CA ASN A 163 -11.13 -9.67 14.11
C ASN A 163 -12.17 -10.75 14.45
N LYS A 164 -12.48 -10.95 15.75
CA LYS A 164 -13.49 -11.92 16.21
C LYS A 164 -14.79 -11.87 15.40
N TYR A 165 -15.20 -10.68 14.98
CA TYR A 165 -16.36 -10.49 14.11
C TYR A 165 -16.20 -11.15 12.74
N VAL A 166 -15.09 -10.88 12.04
CA VAL A 166 -14.78 -11.46 10.72
C VAL A 166 -14.53 -12.96 10.82
N THR A 167 -13.83 -13.41 11.86
CA THR A 167 -13.64 -14.84 12.16
C THR A 167 -14.98 -15.55 12.33
N GLY A 168 -15.89 -14.98 13.15
CA GLY A 168 -17.22 -15.55 13.35
C GLY A 168 -18.03 -15.62 12.04
N LYS A 169 -17.94 -14.59 11.18
CA LYS A 169 -18.62 -14.60 9.88
C LYS A 169 -18.01 -15.58 8.87
N MET A 170 -16.70 -15.74 8.89
CA MET A 170 -16.00 -16.75 8.09
C MET A 170 -16.38 -18.16 8.54
N ASP A 171 -16.42 -18.42 9.84
CA ASP A 171 -16.84 -19.72 10.40
C ASP A 171 -18.30 -20.04 10.02
N GLU A 172 -19.22 -19.06 10.15
CA GLU A 172 -20.61 -19.18 9.67
C GLU A 172 -20.66 -19.53 8.17
N MET A 173 -19.87 -18.85 7.34
CA MET A 173 -19.81 -19.09 5.90
C MET A 173 -19.24 -20.48 5.57
N PHE A 174 -18.17 -20.92 6.24
CA PHE A 174 -17.58 -22.23 6.05
C PHE A 174 -18.53 -23.36 6.47
N GLU A 175 -19.29 -23.17 7.54
CA GLU A 175 -20.34 -24.12 7.94
C GLU A 175 -21.47 -24.20 6.91
N VAL A 176 -21.88 -23.08 6.32
CA VAL A 176 -22.84 -23.09 5.21
C VAL A 176 -22.28 -23.83 3.99
N ILE A 177 -21.02 -23.59 3.63
CA ILE A 177 -20.36 -24.26 2.51
C ILE A 177 -20.21 -25.76 2.75
N LYS A 178 -19.81 -26.19 3.95
CA LYS A 178 -19.73 -27.62 4.33
C LYS A 178 -21.09 -28.30 4.24
N ASN A 179 -22.13 -27.67 4.78
CA ASN A 179 -23.49 -28.19 4.74
C ASN A 179 -24.06 -28.26 3.32
N GLN A 180 -23.64 -27.39 2.42
CA GLN A 180 -24.06 -27.40 1.01
C GLN A 180 -23.22 -28.34 0.12
N SER A 181 -21.98 -28.63 0.48
CA SER A 181 -21.06 -29.49 -0.30
C SER A 181 -21.18 -30.98 0.03
N GLY A 182 -21.99 -31.35 1.03
CA GLY A 182 -22.22 -32.76 1.40
C GLY A 182 -20.97 -33.47 1.93
N LEU A 183 -19.92 -32.72 2.28
CA LEU A 183 -18.69 -33.25 2.87
C LEU A 183 -18.87 -33.34 4.39
N THR A 184 -19.60 -34.36 4.83
CA THR A 184 -19.47 -34.88 6.19
C THR A 184 -18.45 -36.01 6.17
N GLU A 185 -17.54 -36.01 7.16
CA GLU A 185 -16.46 -36.99 7.37
C GLU A 185 -16.87 -38.46 7.19
#